data_AF-A0A0P7N8M3-F1
#
_entry.id   AF-A0A0P7N8M3-F1
#
_cell.length_a   1.000
_cell.length_b   1.000
_cell.length_c   1.000
_cell.angle_alpha   90.00
_cell.angle_beta   90.00
_cell.angle_gamma   90.00
#
_symmetry.space_group_name_H-M   'P 1'
#
loop_
_entity.id
_entity.type
_entity.pdbx_description
1 polymer ?
#
loop_
_entity_poly.entity_id
_entity_poly.type
_entity_poly.pdbx_seq_one_letter_code
_entity_poly.pdbx_strand_id
1 'polypeptide(L)' 'MKRVVKYVLAIGTLFILSGIFLIGAQSHYNQKEIKIASKLCLENGGQPKIIRDYLALNYSFSCQKD' A
#
# COMPACT_ATOMS: atom_id res chain seq x y z
N MET A 1 -36.24 16.37 4.07
CA MET A 1 -35.38 16.39 2.85
C MET A 1 -34.02 17.05 3.05
N LYS A 2 -33.90 18.35 3.38
CA LYS A 2 -32.59 19.03 3.49
C LYS A 2 -31.59 18.40 4.48
N ARG A 3 -32.06 17.87 5.62
CA ARG A 3 -31.18 17.20 6.61
C ARG A 3 -30.65 15.85 6.10
N VAL A 4 -31.51 15.06 5.44
CA VAL A 4 -31.13 13.75 4.88
C VAL A 4 -30.04 13.91 3.82
N VAL A 5 -30.18 14.89 2.92
CA VAL A 5 -29.16 15.18 1.89
C VAL A 5 -27.81 15.55 2.52
N LYS A 6 -27.82 16.35 3.60
CA LYS A 6 -26.58 16.70 4.33
C LYS A 6 -25.91 15.46 4.93
N TYR A 7 -26.67 14.53 5.51
CA TYR A 7 -26.12 13.30 6.07
C TYR A 7 -25.56 12.38 4.99
N VAL A 8 -26.25 12.23 3.86
CA VAL A 8 -25.77 11.44 2.72
C VAL A 8 -24.45 12.01 2.18
N LEU A 9 -24.36 13.34 2.03
CA LEU A 9 -23.11 14.00 1.63
C LEU A 9 -21.99 13.78 2.65
N ALA A 10 -22.27 13.96 3.94
CA ALA A 10 -21.27 13.78 4.99
C ALA A 10 -20.74 12.34 5.03
N ILE A 11 -21.63 11.35 4.96
CA ILE A 11 -21.27 9.93 4.93
C ILE A 11 -20.48 9.60 3.67
N GLY A 12 -20.91 10.10 2.50
CA GLY A 12 -20.19 9.92 1.25
C GLY A 12 -18.78 10.48 1.29
N THR A 13 -18.62 11.70 1.82
CA THR A 13 -17.30 12.32 2.02
C THR A 13 -16.43 11.49 2.97
N LEU A 14 -17.00 11.01 4.08
CA LEU A 14 -16.27 10.18 5.03
C LEU A 14 -15.78 8.88 4.38
N PHE A 15 -16.63 8.21 3.60
CA PHE A 15 -16.25 7.00 2.87
C PHE A 15 -15.11 7.24 1.90
N ILE A 16 -15.15 8.34 1.14
CA ILE A 16 -14.08 8.69 0.20
C ILE A 16 -12.76 8.92 0.96
N LEU A 17 -12.80 9.70 2.06
CA LEU A 17 -11.62 9.96 2.88
C LEU A 17 -11.04 8.68 3.49
N SER A 18 -11.90 7.79 4.00
CA SER A 18 -11.50 6.48 4.51
C SER A 18 -10.86 5.62 3.42
N GLY A 19 -11.43 5.60 2.21
CA GLY A 19 -10.87 4.86 1.09
C GLY A 19 -9.46 5.35 0.72
N ILE A 20 -9.26 6.66 0.61
CA ILE A 20 -7.95 7.26 0.35
C ILE A 20 -6.96 6.90 1.47
N PHE A 21 -7.39 6.98 2.72
CA PHE A 21 -6.56 6.64 3.87
C PHE A 21 -6.12 5.17 3.85
N LEU A 22 -7.03 4.24 3.59
CA LEU A 22 -6.73 2.81 3.55
C LEU A 22 -5.77 2.45 2.41
N ILE A 23 -5.98 3.01 1.22
CA ILE A 23 -5.08 2.85 0.06
C ILE A 23 -3.68 3.38 0.41
N GLY A 24 -3.61 4.58 0.99
CA GLY A 24 -2.35 5.18 1.41
C GLY A 24 -1.63 4.35 2.48
N ALA A 25 -2.36 3.85 3.47
CA ALA A 25 -1.83 2.99 4.53
C ALA A 25 -1.27 1.68 3.94
N GLN A 26 -2.03 0.99 3.10
CA GLN A 26 -1.59 -0.24 2.44
C GLN A 26 -0.31 -0.01 1.62
N SER A 27 -0.29 1.03 0.79
CA SER A 27 0.91 1.44 0.03
C SER A 27 2.11 1.68 0.96
N HIS A 28 1.93 2.42 2.05
CA HIS A 28 3.00 2.73 2.99
C HIS A 28 3.59 1.46 3.65
N TYR A 29 2.74 0.54 4.11
CA TYR A 29 3.19 -0.71 4.71
C TYR A 29 3.89 -1.62 3.70
N ASN A 30 3.32 -1.81 2.51
CA ASN A 30 3.92 -2.61 1.46
C ASN A 30 5.31 -2.07 1.06
N GLN A 31 5.47 -0.75 0.92
CA GLN A 31 6.78 -0.15 0.63
C GLN A 31 7.80 -0.41 1.75
N LYS A 32 7.37 -0.38 3.01
CA LYS A 32 8.23 -0.68 4.16
C LYS A 32 8.65 -2.15 4.16
N GLU A 33 7.73 -3.08 3.89
CA GLU A 33 8.01 -4.51 3.80
C GLU A 33 8.98 -4.82 2.66
N ILE A 34 8.74 -4.27 1.46
CA ILE A 34 9.65 -4.38 0.31
C ILE A 34 11.05 -3.92 0.72
N LYS A 35 11.17 -2.75 1.36
CA LYS A 35 12.47 -2.20 1.78
C LYS A 35 13.21 -3.13 2.74
N ILE A 36 12.51 -3.69 3.72
CA ILE A 36 13.09 -4.61 4.71
C ILE A 36 13.51 -5.92 4.04
N ALA A 37 12.62 -6.54 3.25
CA ALA A 37 12.91 -7.79 2.54
C ALA A 37 14.09 -7.65 1.59
N SER A 38 14.16 -6.54 0.84
CA SER A 38 15.28 -6.23 -0.04
C SER A 38 16.58 -6.05 0.72
N LYS A 39 16.56 -5.33 1.85
CA LYS A 39 17.74 -5.13 2.69
C LYS A 39 18.26 -6.48 3.20
N LEU A 40 17.38 -7.32 3.75
CA LEU A 40 17.75 -8.64 4.25
C LEU A 40 18.28 -9.56 3.14
N CYS A 41 17.73 -9.50 1.93
CA CYS A 41 18.25 -10.26 0.80
C CYS A 41 19.68 -9.86 0.44
N LEU A 42 19.94 -8.55 0.36
CA LEU A 42 21.28 -8.00 0.09
C LEU A 42 22.28 -8.37 1.19
N GLU A 43 21.89 -8.24 2.46
CA GLU A 43 22.73 -8.61 3.61
C GLU A 43 23.10 -10.09 3.62
N ASN A 44 22.23 -10.94 3.06
CA ASN A 44 22.46 -12.37 2.93
C ASN A 44 23.16 -12.76 1.61
N GLY A 45 23.71 -11.80 0.86
CA GLY A 45 24.43 -12.03 -0.39
C GLY A 45 23.56 -12.37 -1.60
N GLY A 46 22.25 -12.16 -1.51
CA GLY A 46 21.33 -12.33 -2.64
C GLY A 46 21.01 -11.02 -3.36
N GLN A 47 20.35 -11.12 -4.51
CA GLN A 47 19.85 -10.00 -5.29
C GLN A 47 18.31 -9.91 -5.20
N PRO A 48 17.75 -8.80 -4.69
CA PRO A 48 16.31 -8.65 -4.59
C PRO A 48 15.69 -8.31 -5.95
N LYS A 49 14.67 -9.07 -6.35
CA LYS A 49 13.85 -8.79 -7.53
C LYS A 49 12.43 -8.46 -7.09
N ILE A 50 12.01 -7.22 -7.38
CA ILE A 50 10.73 -6.65 -6.96
C ILE A 50 9.89 -6.36 -8.20
N ILE A 51 8.66 -6.86 -8.21
CA ILE A 51 7.63 -6.49 -9.19
C ILE A 51 6.50 -5.86 -8.39
N ARG A 52 6.10 -4.64 -8.75
CA ARG A 52 5.05 -3.90 -8.02
C ARG A 52 4.23 -3.06 -8.97
N ASP A 53 2.98 -2.82 -8.58
CA ASP A 53 2.06 -1.95 -9.28
C ASP A 53 2.18 -0.48 -8.82
N TYR A 54 1.25 0.36 -9.29
CA TYR A 54 1.14 1.75 -8.88
C TYR A 54 0.91 1.85 -7.36
N LEU A 55 1.67 2.74 -6.70
CA LEU A 55 1.71 2.87 -5.23
C LEU A 55 2.13 1.60 -4.48
N ALA A 56 2.57 0.54 -5.16
CA ALA A 56 2.88 -0.74 -4.54
C ALA A 56 1.71 -1.29 -3.70
N LEU A 57 0.47 -1.12 -4.17
CA LEU A 57 -0.71 -1.72 -3.53
C LEU A 57 -0.64 -3.24 -3.60
N ASN A 58 -0.02 -3.76 -4.65
CA ASN A 58 0.36 -5.15 -4.79
C ASN A 58 1.84 -5.23 -5.18
N TYR A 59 2.52 -6.25 -4.66
CA TYR A 59 3.89 -6.53 -5.02
C TYR A 59 4.20 -8.02 -4.92
N SER A 60 5.25 -8.42 -5.63
CA SER A 60 5.91 -9.69 -5.50
C SER A 60 7.39 -9.45 -5.24
N PHE A 61 7.93 -10.22 -4.31
CA PHE A 61 9.33 -10.17 -3.93
C PHE A 61 9.96 -11.55 -4.13
N SER A 62 11.18 -11.56 -4.67
CA SER A 62 12.04 -12.74 -4.69
C SER A 62 13.48 -12.35 -4.39
N CYS A 63 14.22 -13.25 -3.75
CA CYS A 63 15.64 -13.08 -3.48
C CYS A 63 16.40 -14.15 -4.27
N GLN A 64 17.15 -13.74 -5.29
CA GLN A 64 17.96 -14.65 -6.09
C GLN A 64 19.33 -14.78 -5.44
N LYS A 65 19.77 -16.02 -5.23
CA LYS A 65 21.15 -16.36 -4.89
C LYS A 65 21.64 -17.27 -6.00
N ASP A 66 22.82 -16.97 -6.53
CA ASP A 66 23.52 -17.86 -7.45
C ASP A 66 23.88 -19.18 -6.76
#